data_AF-Q2W4I7-F1
#
_entry.id   AF-Q2W4I7-F1
#
_cell.length_a   1.000
_cell.length_b   1.000
_cell.length_c   1.000
_cell.angle_alpha   90.00
_cell.angle_beta   90.00
_cell.angle_gamma   90.00
#
_symmetry.space_group_name_H-M   'P 1'
#
loop_
_entity.id
_entity.type
_entity.pdbx_description
1 polymer ?
#
loop_
_entity_poly.entity_id
_entity_poly.type
_entity_poly.pdbx_seq_one_letter_code
_entity_poly.pdbx_strand_id
1 'polypeptide(L)'
;MPSNPTLHKRKLGQIRFTAGGRESLELDKNGVLLRLFLRLRYTVTNGATGPVGPLFQTLARLINRVEILAGGRDMVQSVPGYFLAERAFLENKGIPALGMGTTVVTTNSAVTTYDICLPVDFTLPLGRREDDCALDTSSLSQLSVIVTWGKTDASDLFTTPNSAAISNVSLDVEGHYIANPMRAANGQPVSGRTGKPYLVRQLDYTEVDISASNTAFATILDSRTGLLVTSFLVVQLADNVGSDAVVNSLRMEAASFVYALQDAQFIRAANVRDLELVTGANHTGVLYLDPRLDGSVINAINTAELQGELKAIMDVTKTGANCKLAIQREAIRPLIL
;
A
#
# COMPACT_ATOMS: atom_id res chain seq x y z
N MET A 1 33.96 -8.76 -18.48
CA MET A 1 32.68 -8.35 -19.08
C MET A 1 31.79 -7.86 -17.96
N PRO A 2 31.12 -6.70 -18.06
CA PRO A 2 30.11 -6.35 -17.06
C PRO A 2 29.02 -7.43 -17.12
N SER A 3 28.79 -8.12 -15.99
CA SER A 3 27.71 -9.10 -15.89
C SER A 3 26.39 -8.38 -16.07
N ASN A 4 25.50 -8.94 -16.91
CA ASN A 4 24.16 -8.38 -17.06
C ASN A 4 23.45 -8.38 -15.69
N PRO A 5 22.61 -7.37 -15.41
CA PRO A 5 21.79 -7.37 -14.21
C PRO A 5 20.89 -8.61 -14.21
N THR A 6 20.98 -9.40 -13.14
CA THR A 6 20.25 -10.67 -13.00
C THR A 6 19.29 -10.60 -11.83
N LEU A 7 18.05 -11.05 -12.03
CA LEU A 7 17.07 -11.15 -10.95
C LEU A 7 17.47 -12.30 -10.01
N HIS A 8 17.60 -11.99 -8.73
CA HIS A 8 17.88 -12.94 -7.67
C HIS A 8 16.72 -12.94 -6.66
N LYS A 9 16.13 -14.12 -6.43
CA LYS A 9 15.01 -14.31 -5.49
C LYS A 9 15.48 -15.19 -4.34
N ARG A 10 15.21 -14.79 -3.10
CA ARG A 10 15.62 -15.56 -1.92
C ARG A 10 14.67 -15.35 -0.76
N LYS A 11 14.36 -16.43 -0.03
CA LYS A 11 13.72 -16.37 1.27
C LYS A 11 14.66 -15.72 2.29
N LEU A 12 14.23 -14.62 2.88
CA LEU A 12 15.00 -13.82 3.83
C LEU A 12 14.77 -14.28 5.27
N GLY A 13 13.58 -14.80 5.57
CA GLY A 13 13.26 -15.31 6.89
C GLY A 13 11.77 -15.45 7.12
N GLN A 14 11.40 -15.47 8.39
CA GLN A 14 10.02 -15.51 8.86
C GLN A 14 9.86 -14.50 9.99
N ILE A 15 8.79 -13.70 9.96
CA ILE A 15 8.41 -12.82 11.06
C ILE A 15 7.49 -13.62 11.99
N ARG A 16 7.81 -13.63 13.28
CA ARG A 16 7.01 -14.31 14.30
C ARG A 16 5.67 -13.59 14.47
N PHE A 17 4.60 -14.35 14.70
CA PHE A 17 3.33 -13.81 15.13
C PHE A 17 3.29 -13.59 16.64
N THR A 18 2.95 -12.36 17.04
CA THR A 18 2.68 -11.97 18.43
C THR A 18 1.39 -11.16 18.41
N ALA A 19 0.31 -11.69 18.99
CA ALA A 19 -1.03 -11.08 18.91
C ALA A 19 -1.04 -9.63 19.41
N GLY A 20 -1.50 -8.70 18.57
CA GLY A 20 -1.46 -7.25 18.87
C GLY A 20 -0.06 -6.65 19.03
N GLY A 21 0.99 -7.45 18.84
CA GLY A 21 2.38 -7.09 19.04
C GLY A 21 3.05 -6.57 17.77
N ARG A 22 4.27 -6.07 17.94
CA ARG A 22 5.12 -5.57 16.86
C ARG A 22 6.38 -6.40 16.80
N GLU A 23 6.68 -6.95 15.63
CA GLU A 23 7.81 -7.85 15.41
C GLU A 23 8.60 -7.38 14.19
N SER A 24 9.89 -7.64 14.16
CA SER A 24 10.78 -7.17 13.09
C SER A 24 11.69 -8.27 12.56
N LEU A 25 11.99 -8.20 11.27
CA LEU A 25 13.02 -9.00 10.61
C LEU A 25 14.04 -8.05 9.99
N GLU A 26 15.30 -8.18 10.41
CA GLU A 26 16.41 -7.52 9.74
C GLU A 26 16.67 -8.20 8.39
N LEU A 27 16.85 -7.39 7.35
CA LEU A 27 17.06 -7.85 5.99
C LEU A 27 18.52 -7.77 5.57
N ASP A 28 18.90 -8.70 4.72
CA ASP A 28 20.19 -8.68 4.04
C ASP A 28 20.30 -7.47 3.09
N LYS A 29 21.50 -6.87 3.06
CA LYS A 29 21.87 -5.70 2.25
C LYS A 29 22.56 -6.07 0.94
N ASN A 30 21.98 -7.04 0.23
CA ASN A 30 22.64 -7.75 -0.86
C ASN A 30 22.43 -7.14 -2.26
N GLY A 31 22.09 -5.85 -2.36
CA GLY A 31 22.01 -5.15 -3.65
C GLY A 31 20.81 -4.22 -3.78
N VAL A 32 20.26 -4.12 -4.98
CA VAL A 32 19.09 -3.29 -5.27
C VAL A 32 17.84 -4.14 -5.08
N LEU A 33 17.06 -3.83 -4.04
CA LEU A 33 15.82 -4.52 -3.70
C LEU A 33 14.66 -3.93 -4.52
N LEU A 34 14.00 -4.78 -5.29
CA LEU A 34 12.86 -4.41 -6.15
C LEU A 34 11.54 -4.59 -5.42
N ARG A 35 11.39 -5.70 -4.69
CA ARG A 35 10.15 -6.10 -4.03
C ARG A 35 10.43 -7.04 -2.87
N LEU A 36 9.59 -6.99 -1.84
CA LEU A 36 9.42 -8.07 -0.87
C LEU A 36 8.08 -8.76 -1.10
N PHE A 37 8.07 -10.09 -1.06
CA PHE A 37 6.84 -10.87 -1.01
C PHE A 37 6.63 -11.37 0.41
N LEU A 38 5.51 -10.96 1.00
CA LEU A 38 5.07 -11.39 2.31
C LEU A 38 4.02 -12.50 2.13
N ARG A 39 4.38 -13.75 2.43
CA ARG A 39 3.43 -14.87 2.38
C ARG A 39 2.86 -15.12 3.76
N LEU A 40 1.61 -14.71 3.97
CA LEU A 40 0.89 -14.89 5.22
C LEU A 40 0.02 -16.15 5.15
N ARG A 41 0.23 -17.07 6.08
CA ARG A 41 -0.63 -18.24 6.28
C ARG A 41 -1.19 -18.24 7.68
N TYR A 42 -2.47 -18.49 7.83
CA TYR A 42 -3.14 -18.58 9.13
C TYR A 42 -4.44 -19.38 9.02
N THR A 43 -4.90 -19.90 10.15
CA THR A 43 -6.18 -20.60 10.26
C THR A 43 -7.18 -19.74 11.02
N VAL A 44 -8.39 -19.62 10.48
CA VAL A 44 -9.56 -19.10 11.18
C VAL A 44 -10.47 -20.26 11.55
N THR A 45 -10.75 -20.38 12.84
CA THR A 45 -11.72 -21.33 13.39
C THR A 45 -12.95 -20.56 13.85
N ASN A 46 -14.07 -20.75 13.18
CA ASN A 46 -15.33 -20.09 13.51
C ASN A 46 -16.01 -20.79 14.70
N GLY A 47 -16.70 -20.01 15.54
CA GLY A 47 -17.50 -20.53 16.65
C GLY A 47 -18.80 -21.20 16.20
N ALA A 48 -19.65 -21.57 17.16
CA ALA A 48 -20.97 -22.15 16.90
C ALA A 48 -21.88 -21.20 16.08
N THR A 49 -21.72 -19.90 16.28
CA THR A 49 -22.27 -18.85 15.42
C THR A 49 -21.13 -18.31 14.56
N GLY A 50 -21.29 -18.30 13.24
CA GLY A 50 -20.29 -17.79 12.32
C GLY A 50 -20.08 -16.28 12.44
N PRO A 51 -18.90 -15.75 12.08
CA PRO A 51 -18.63 -14.32 12.09
C PRO A 51 -19.48 -13.58 11.05
N VAL A 52 -19.76 -12.30 11.30
CA VAL A 52 -20.57 -11.44 10.42
C VAL A 52 -19.76 -10.21 10.02
N GLY A 53 -20.01 -9.72 8.81
CA GLY A 53 -19.44 -8.48 8.27
C GLY A 53 -17.93 -8.56 8.09
N PRO A 54 -17.43 -9.32 7.09
CA PRO A 54 -16.02 -9.25 6.70
C PRO A 54 -15.61 -7.81 6.40
N LEU A 55 -14.53 -7.36 7.01
CA LEU A 55 -14.02 -6.00 6.85
C LEU A 55 -13.30 -5.83 5.49
N PHE A 56 -13.12 -4.60 5.02
CA PHE A 56 -12.51 -4.33 3.71
C PHE A 56 -11.13 -5.00 3.55
N GLN A 57 -10.91 -5.79 2.49
CA GLN A 57 -9.68 -6.57 2.30
C GLN A 57 -9.35 -7.48 3.51
N THR A 58 -10.36 -8.22 4.00
CA THR A 58 -10.35 -9.00 5.25
C THR A 58 -9.09 -9.85 5.44
N LEU A 59 -8.65 -10.57 4.40
CA LEU A 59 -7.57 -11.54 4.53
C LEU A 59 -6.22 -10.91 4.87
N ALA A 60 -6.01 -9.65 4.49
CA ALA A 60 -4.78 -8.92 4.76
C ALA A 60 -4.83 -8.12 6.08
N ARG A 61 -6.00 -8.02 6.74
CA ARG A 61 -6.17 -7.23 7.96
C ARG A 61 -5.51 -7.81 9.21
N LEU A 62 -5.14 -9.09 9.20
CA LEU A 62 -4.31 -9.64 10.28
C LEU A 62 -2.96 -8.93 10.41
N ILE A 63 -2.51 -8.25 9.36
CA ILE A 63 -1.38 -7.33 9.41
C ILE A 63 -1.93 -5.90 9.55
N ASN A 64 -1.89 -5.37 10.76
CA ASN A 64 -2.33 -4.01 11.05
C ASN A 64 -1.41 -2.96 10.40
N ARG A 65 -0.10 -3.26 10.31
CA ARG A 65 0.87 -2.38 9.64
C ARG A 65 2.10 -3.13 9.16
N VAL A 66 2.59 -2.76 7.99
CA VAL A 66 3.92 -3.11 7.46
C VAL A 66 4.73 -1.82 7.36
N GLU A 67 5.96 -1.87 7.87
CA GLU A 67 6.88 -0.75 7.89
C GLU A 67 8.25 -1.19 7.34
N ILE A 68 8.83 -0.40 6.44
CA ILE A 68 10.16 -0.63 5.89
C ILE A 68 11.08 0.48 6.40
N LEU A 69 11.98 0.14 7.31
CA LEU A 69 12.92 1.07 7.93
C LEU A 69 14.31 0.89 7.33
N ALA A 70 14.78 1.90 6.62
CA ALA A 70 16.12 1.96 6.04
C ALA A 70 17.04 2.86 6.89
N GLY A 71 18.29 2.44 7.07
CA GLY A 71 19.31 3.20 7.81
C GLY A 71 18.99 3.43 9.29
N GLY A 72 17.99 2.72 9.84
CA GLY A 72 17.51 2.90 11.22
C GLY A 72 16.67 4.16 11.46
N ARG A 73 16.48 5.03 10.46
CA ARG A 73 15.76 6.30 10.61
C ARG A 73 14.77 6.62 9.49
N ASP A 74 15.02 6.10 8.29
CA ASP A 74 14.25 6.45 7.11
C ASP A 74 13.09 5.46 6.92
N MET A 75 11.87 5.91 7.15
CA MET A 75 10.67 5.11 6.89
C MET A 75 10.33 5.20 5.41
N VAL A 76 10.64 4.14 4.67
CA VAL A 76 10.42 4.05 3.23
C VAL A 76 8.95 3.79 2.93
N GLN A 77 8.32 2.85 3.64
CA GLN A 77 6.90 2.58 3.51
C GLN A 77 6.30 2.31 4.87
N SER A 78 5.07 2.77 5.11
CA SER A 78 4.35 2.54 6.36
C SER A 78 2.86 2.41 6.08
N VAL A 79 2.39 1.19 5.84
CA VAL A 79 1.05 0.94 5.28
C VAL A 79 0.35 -0.24 5.96
N PRO A 80 -0.97 -0.18 6.21
CA PRO A 80 -1.74 -1.35 6.67
C PRO A 80 -1.78 -2.47 5.62
N GLY A 81 -1.90 -3.72 6.08
CA GLY A 81 -1.94 -4.88 5.18
C GLY A 81 -3.12 -4.84 4.21
N TYR A 82 -4.29 -4.40 4.67
CA TYR A 82 -5.48 -4.23 3.84
C TYR A 82 -5.29 -3.20 2.72
N PHE A 83 -4.49 -2.16 2.98
CA PHE A 83 -4.21 -1.09 2.03
C PHE A 83 -3.15 -1.53 1.02
N LEU A 84 -2.15 -2.28 1.49
CA LEU A 84 -1.16 -2.93 0.64
C LEU A 84 -1.81 -3.92 -0.33
N ALA A 85 -2.79 -4.69 0.15
CA ALA A 85 -3.59 -5.61 -0.67
C ALA A 85 -4.37 -4.88 -1.77
N GLU A 86 -5.10 -3.81 -1.44
CA GLU A 86 -5.84 -3.03 -2.44
C GLU A 86 -4.89 -2.40 -3.45
N ARG A 87 -3.78 -1.83 -2.99
CA ARG A 87 -2.77 -1.25 -3.88
C ARG A 87 -2.19 -2.29 -4.83
N ALA A 88 -1.82 -3.45 -4.32
CA ALA A 88 -1.32 -4.55 -5.16
C ALA A 88 -2.37 -4.99 -6.18
N PHE A 89 -3.65 -5.02 -5.82
CA PHE A 89 -4.73 -5.33 -6.75
C PHE A 89 -4.80 -4.29 -7.89
N LEU A 90 -4.78 -3.00 -7.56
CA LEU A 90 -4.82 -1.92 -8.56
C LEU A 90 -3.58 -1.93 -9.47
N GLU A 91 -2.40 -2.12 -8.89
CA GLU A 91 -1.12 -2.11 -9.61
C GLU A 91 -0.95 -3.32 -10.52
N ASN A 92 -1.59 -4.45 -10.19
CA ASN A 92 -1.62 -5.64 -11.04
C ASN A 92 -2.87 -5.70 -11.94
N LYS A 93 -3.45 -4.54 -12.26
CA LYS A 93 -4.59 -4.42 -13.19
C LYS A 93 -5.79 -5.30 -12.82
N GLY A 94 -6.07 -5.36 -11.53
CA GLY A 94 -7.13 -6.14 -10.95
C GLY A 94 -6.92 -7.65 -10.91
N ILE A 95 -5.69 -8.12 -11.10
CA ILE A 95 -5.32 -9.50 -10.81
C ILE A 95 -4.99 -9.59 -9.32
N PRO A 96 -5.80 -10.29 -8.50
CA PRO A 96 -5.49 -10.45 -7.09
C PRO A 96 -4.20 -11.25 -6.93
N ALA A 97 -3.36 -10.84 -5.98
CA ALA A 97 -2.22 -11.64 -5.57
C ALA A 97 -2.67 -13.02 -5.06
N LEU A 98 -1.75 -13.99 -5.03
CA LEU A 98 -2.04 -15.37 -4.62
C LEU A 98 -2.88 -15.38 -3.33
N GLY A 99 -4.01 -16.09 -3.35
CA GLY A 99 -4.90 -16.27 -2.20
C GLY A 99 -5.77 -15.08 -1.84
N MET A 100 -5.49 -13.86 -2.31
CA MET A 100 -6.27 -12.66 -1.97
C MET A 100 -7.70 -12.67 -2.53
N GLY A 101 -7.94 -13.38 -3.63
CA GLY A 101 -9.28 -13.59 -4.18
C GLY A 101 -10.08 -14.72 -3.51
N THR A 102 -9.53 -15.35 -2.47
CA THR A 102 -10.20 -16.46 -1.78
C THR A 102 -11.42 -15.94 -1.01
N THR A 103 -12.55 -16.64 -1.15
CA THR A 103 -13.77 -16.31 -0.40
C THR A 103 -13.53 -16.39 1.11
N VAL A 104 -13.95 -15.37 1.84
CA VAL A 104 -13.95 -15.36 3.31
C VAL A 104 -15.09 -16.25 3.81
N VAL A 105 -14.74 -17.34 4.49
CA VAL A 105 -15.71 -18.31 5.03
C VAL A 105 -16.28 -17.83 6.37
N THR A 106 -17.57 -17.55 6.38
CA THR A 106 -18.33 -17.13 7.57
C THR A 106 -19.24 -18.22 8.13
N THR A 107 -19.17 -19.44 7.58
CA THR A 107 -20.01 -20.57 8.01
C THR A 107 -19.70 -20.98 9.45
N ASN A 108 -20.75 -21.33 10.20
CA ASN A 108 -20.67 -21.81 11.58
C ASN A 108 -19.73 -23.01 11.70
N SER A 109 -18.91 -23.03 12.76
CA SER A 109 -17.98 -24.13 13.10
C SER A 109 -16.99 -24.53 11.99
N ALA A 110 -16.80 -23.68 10.98
CA ALA A 110 -15.84 -23.92 9.92
C ALA A 110 -14.41 -23.69 10.41
N VAL A 111 -13.48 -24.51 9.94
CA VAL A 111 -12.03 -24.33 10.11
C VAL A 111 -11.45 -24.09 8.73
N THR A 112 -10.91 -22.89 8.49
CA THR A 112 -10.41 -22.48 7.18
C THR A 112 -8.98 -22.00 7.30
N THR A 113 -8.09 -22.52 6.47
CA THR A 113 -6.72 -22.01 6.34
C THR A 113 -6.63 -21.10 5.13
N TYR A 114 -6.12 -19.89 5.34
CA TYR A 114 -5.81 -18.93 4.31
C TYR A 114 -4.30 -18.90 4.06
N ASP A 115 -3.92 -18.74 2.80
CA ASP A 115 -2.54 -18.61 2.32
C ASP A 115 -2.52 -17.51 1.28
N ILE A 116 -2.06 -16.33 1.69
CA ILE A 116 -2.07 -15.13 0.85
C ILE A 116 -0.65 -14.59 0.64
N CYS A 117 -0.43 -13.94 -0.50
CA CYS A 117 0.79 -13.19 -0.77
C CYS A 117 0.49 -11.70 -0.87
N LEU A 118 1.27 -10.89 -0.17
CA LEU A 118 1.23 -9.43 -0.22
C LEU A 118 2.57 -8.90 -0.74
N PRO A 119 2.63 -8.32 -1.94
CA PRO A 119 3.84 -7.70 -2.43
C PRO A 119 4.03 -6.32 -1.78
N VAL A 120 5.26 -6.02 -1.38
CA VAL A 120 5.74 -4.69 -0.99
C VAL A 120 6.71 -4.24 -2.06
N ASP A 121 6.23 -3.37 -2.93
CA ASP A 121 6.95 -2.92 -4.13
C ASP A 121 7.79 -1.67 -3.87
N PHE A 122 9.08 -1.72 -4.19
CA PHE A 122 9.97 -0.55 -4.18
C PHE A 122 10.16 0.05 -5.58
N THR A 123 9.73 -0.67 -6.61
CA THR A 123 9.60 -0.20 -7.99
C THR A 123 8.32 0.62 -8.17
N LEU A 124 8.12 1.22 -9.35
CA LEU A 124 6.88 1.92 -9.73
C LEU A 124 6.06 1.07 -10.72
N PRO A 125 5.19 0.12 -10.29
CA PRO A 125 4.48 -0.77 -11.21
C PRO A 125 3.64 -0.06 -12.29
N LEU A 126 3.00 1.05 -11.93
CA LEU A 126 2.21 1.89 -12.84
C LEU A 126 3.02 3.04 -13.47
N GLY A 127 4.33 3.08 -13.24
CA GLY A 127 5.22 4.02 -13.90
C GLY A 127 5.47 3.63 -15.36
N ARG A 128 5.72 4.63 -16.22
CA ARG A 128 6.16 4.38 -17.61
C ARG A 128 7.39 3.47 -17.67
N ARG A 129 8.25 3.58 -16.65
CA ARG A 129 9.38 2.69 -16.38
C ARG A 129 9.34 2.27 -14.94
N GLU A 130 9.12 0.98 -14.71
CA GLU A 130 9.04 0.43 -13.37
C GLU A 130 10.35 0.58 -12.58
N ASP A 131 11.49 0.52 -13.28
CA ASP A 131 12.84 0.57 -12.74
C ASP A 131 13.36 1.99 -12.46
N ASP A 132 12.53 3.03 -12.62
CA ASP A 132 12.87 4.39 -12.20
C ASP A 132 13.00 4.48 -10.66
N CYS A 133 12.36 3.55 -9.93
CA CYS A 133 12.53 3.38 -8.50
C CYS A 133 13.01 1.97 -8.14
N ALA A 134 13.81 1.90 -7.09
CA ALA A 134 14.12 0.70 -6.34
C ALA A 134 14.80 1.09 -5.02
N LEU A 135 14.93 0.17 -4.08
CA LEU A 135 15.66 0.42 -2.85
C LEU A 135 17.09 -0.09 -2.97
N ASP A 136 18.07 0.81 -3.12
CA ASP A 136 19.47 0.44 -2.99
C ASP A 136 19.80 0.18 -1.51
N THR A 137 20.12 -1.08 -1.20
CA THR A 137 20.40 -1.52 0.17
C THR A 137 21.89 -1.53 0.50
N SER A 138 22.76 -1.35 -0.50
CA SER A 138 24.20 -1.62 -0.38
C SER A 138 24.93 -0.66 0.56
N SER A 139 24.47 0.59 0.67
CA SER A 139 25.04 1.62 1.53
C SER A 139 24.35 1.74 2.90
N LEU A 140 23.35 0.92 3.19
CA LEU A 140 22.58 1.03 4.42
C LEU A 140 23.35 0.48 5.63
N SER A 141 23.24 1.15 6.78
CA SER A 141 23.68 0.60 8.06
C SER A 141 22.81 -0.59 8.47
N GLN A 142 21.48 -0.42 8.36
CA GLN A 142 20.45 -1.38 8.71
C GLN A 142 19.30 -1.32 7.71
N LEU A 143 18.61 -2.44 7.49
CA LEU A 143 17.33 -2.50 6.79
C LEU A 143 16.42 -3.46 7.53
N SER A 144 15.22 -3.03 7.90
CA SER A 144 14.29 -3.86 8.67
C SER A 144 12.89 -3.81 8.08
N VAL A 145 12.23 -4.97 8.02
CA VAL A 145 10.78 -5.06 7.85
C VAL A 145 10.18 -5.21 9.23
N ILE A 146 9.23 -4.35 9.56
CA ILE A 146 8.53 -4.37 10.83
C ILE A 146 7.05 -4.60 10.55
N VAL A 147 6.44 -5.52 11.29
CA VAL A 147 5.04 -5.89 11.16
C VAL A 147 4.36 -5.70 12.52
N THR A 148 3.27 -4.95 12.51
CA THR A 148 2.33 -4.86 13.63
C THR A 148 1.17 -5.79 13.35
N TRP A 149 0.92 -6.71 14.26
CA TRP A 149 -0.06 -7.77 14.13
C TRP A 149 -1.44 -7.38 14.67
N GLY A 150 -2.47 -8.00 14.08
CA GLY A 150 -3.81 -8.03 14.63
C GLY A 150 -3.94 -8.99 15.82
N LYS A 151 -5.15 -9.04 16.37
CA LYS A 151 -5.54 -9.85 17.51
C LYS A 151 -5.95 -11.26 17.10
N THR A 152 -5.91 -12.19 18.06
CA THR A 152 -6.32 -13.59 17.84
C THR A 152 -7.83 -13.81 17.89
N ASP A 153 -8.61 -12.85 18.38
CA ASP A 153 -10.08 -12.92 18.50
C ASP A 153 -10.83 -12.54 17.20
N ALA A 154 -10.08 -12.37 16.10
CA ALA A 154 -10.56 -11.98 14.78
C ALA A 154 -11.36 -10.66 14.72
N SER A 155 -11.27 -9.80 15.76
CA SER A 155 -11.90 -8.48 15.78
C SER A 155 -11.34 -7.51 14.73
N ASP A 156 -10.12 -7.77 14.24
CA ASP A 156 -9.53 -7.01 13.13
C ASP A 156 -10.00 -7.52 11.75
N LEU A 157 -10.70 -8.66 11.66
CA LEU A 157 -11.15 -9.26 10.40
C LEU A 157 -12.66 -9.08 10.17
N PHE A 158 -13.46 -9.02 11.23
CA PHE A 158 -14.92 -9.01 11.16
C PHE A 158 -15.53 -7.93 12.04
N THR A 159 -16.65 -7.31 11.60
CA THR A 159 -17.43 -6.40 12.45
C THR A 159 -17.96 -7.11 13.70
N THR A 160 -18.34 -8.38 13.56
CA THR A 160 -18.79 -9.21 14.68
C THR A 160 -18.15 -10.60 14.60
N PRO A 161 -17.08 -10.87 15.36
CA PRO A 161 -16.31 -12.12 15.25
C PRO A 161 -17.04 -13.39 15.73
N ASN A 162 -18.02 -13.28 16.62
CA ASN A 162 -18.77 -14.43 17.17
C ASN A 162 -17.90 -15.60 17.65
N SER A 163 -16.86 -15.29 18.42
CA SER A 163 -15.87 -16.27 18.93
C SER A 163 -15.00 -16.93 17.85
N ALA A 164 -14.91 -16.37 16.64
CA ALA A 164 -13.89 -16.76 15.68
C ALA A 164 -12.49 -16.53 16.27
N ALA A 165 -11.59 -17.49 16.04
CA ALA A 165 -10.23 -17.46 16.57
C ALA A 165 -9.20 -17.68 15.47
N ILE A 166 -8.08 -16.97 15.58
CA ILE A 166 -6.94 -17.05 14.67
C ILE A 166 -5.82 -17.89 15.29
N SER A 167 -5.28 -18.82 14.51
CA SER A 167 -4.19 -19.72 14.91
C SER A 167 -3.26 -20.03 13.75
N ASN A 168 -2.16 -20.75 14.02
CA ASN A 168 -1.19 -21.23 13.02
C ASN A 168 -0.65 -20.13 12.10
N VAL A 169 -0.42 -18.94 12.65
CA VAL A 169 0.03 -17.77 11.88
C VAL A 169 1.51 -17.92 11.53
N SER A 170 1.85 -17.75 10.26
CA SER A 170 3.22 -17.68 9.75
C SER A 170 3.33 -16.62 8.65
N LEU A 171 4.42 -15.86 8.67
CA LEU A 171 4.72 -14.85 7.66
C LEU A 171 6.13 -15.03 7.14
N ASP A 172 6.25 -15.67 5.99
CA ASP A 172 7.52 -15.81 5.30
C ASP A 172 7.80 -14.57 4.45
N VAL A 173 9.06 -14.13 4.45
CA VAL A 173 9.52 -12.98 3.67
C VAL A 173 10.47 -13.45 2.58
N GLU A 174 10.16 -13.16 1.33
CA GLU A 174 11.04 -13.37 0.17
C GLU A 174 11.44 -12.02 -0.43
N GLY A 175 12.73 -11.83 -0.72
CA GLY A 175 13.25 -10.62 -1.37
C GLY A 175 13.64 -10.86 -2.82
N HIS A 176 13.30 -9.90 -3.68
CA HIS A 176 13.65 -9.88 -5.10
C HIS A 176 14.68 -8.77 -5.32
N TYR A 177 15.89 -9.17 -5.69
CA TYR A 177 17.04 -8.28 -5.84
C TYR A 177 17.56 -8.29 -7.28
N ILE A 178 18.15 -7.17 -7.70
CA ILE A 178 19.06 -7.18 -8.84
C ILE A 178 20.45 -7.56 -8.33
N ALA A 179 20.90 -8.76 -8.66
CA ALA A 179 22.29 -9.15 -8.54
C ALA A 179 23.10 -8.50 -9.68
N ASN A 180 24.18 -7.80 -9.32
CA ASN A 180 25.03 -7.02 -10.22
C ASN A 180 24.28 -5.88 -10.93
N PRO A 181 23.78 -4.86 -10.19
CA PRO A 181 23.20 -3.69 -10.84
C PRO A 181 24.26 -3.01 -11.73
N MET A 182 23.81 -2.33 -12.78
CA MET A 182 24.69 -1.42 -13.51
C MET A 182 25.22 -0.36 -12.56
N ARG A 183 26.44 0.12 -12.81
CA ARG A 183 27.10 1.11 -11.95
C ARG A 183 27.50 2.33 -12.76
N ALA A 184 27.30 3.51 -12.17
CA ALA A 184 27.89 4.74 -12.68
C ALA A 184 29.42 4.73 -12.51
N ALA A 185 30.11 5.70 -13.12
CA ALA A 185 31.56 5.82 -13.04
C ALA A 185 32.09 5.96 -11.60
N ASN A 186 31.26 6.49 -10.69
CA ASN A 186 31.55 6.61 -9.25
C ASN A 186 31.24 5.34 -8.44
N GLY A 187 30.88 4.24 -9.10
CA GLY A 187 30.56 2.95 -8.47
C GLY A 187 29.15 2.83 -7.91
N GLN A 188 28.32 3.88 -7.93
CA GLN A 188 26.94 3.84 -7.43
C GLN A 188 26.03 2.98 -8.33
N PRO A 189 25.16 2.13 -7.77
CA PRO A 189 24.14 1.44 -8.53
C PRO A 189 23.22 2.41 -9.28
N VAL A 190 22.96 2.11 -10.55
CA VAL A 190 22.09 2.89 -11.42
C VAL A 190 21.13 1.99 -12.18
N SER A 191 19.96 2.53 -12.56
CA SER A 191 19.08 1.84 -13.50
C SER A 191 19.82 1.60 -14.82
N GLY A 192 19.77 0.36 -15.30
CA GLY A 192 20.41 -0.01 -16.55
C GLY A 192 19.78 0.63 -17.79
N ARG A 193 18.57 1.20 -17.65
CA ARG A 193 17.87 1.89 -18.74
C ARG A 193 18.14 3.40 -18.75
N THR A 194 18.34 4.01 -17.59
CA THR A 194 18.50 5.47 -17.47
C THR A 194 19.94 5.90 -17.21
N GLY A 195 20.78 5.02 -16.65
CA GLY A 195 22.10 5.37 -16.13
C GLY A 195 22.06 6.29 -14.92
N LYS A 196 20.90 6.50 -14.30
CA LYS A 196 20.70 7.35 -13.13
C LYS A 196 20.56 6.54 -11.84
N PRO A 197 20.93 7.11 -10.67
CA PRO A 197 20.70 6.47 -9.38
C PRO A 197 19.23 6.12 -9.16
N TYR A 198 18.99 5.02 -8.45
CA TYR A 198 17.64 4.63 -8.06
C TYR A 198 17.07 5.62 -7.05
N LEU A 199 15.84 6.07 -7.30
CA LEU A 199 15.06 6.80 -6.30
C LEU A 199 14.21 5.83 -5.50
N VAL A 200 13.85 6.24 -4.30
CA VAL A 200 13.04 5.46 -3.38
C VAL A 200 11.57 5.80 -3.61
N ARG A 201 10.77 4.76 -3.78
CA ARG A 201 9.32 4.84 -3.69
C ARG A 201 8.87 4.88 -2.24
N GLN A 202 8.26 5.98 -1.84
CA GLN A 202 7.66 6.17 -0.53
C GLN A 202 6.15 5.97 -0.58
N LEU A 203 5.62 5.19 0.36
CA LEU A 203 4.18 5.03 0.60
C LEU A 203 3.85 5.47 2.03
N ASP A 204 3.21 6.63 2.13
CA ASP A 204 2.76 7.18 3.41
C ASP A 204 1.26 6.98 3.57
N TYR A 205 0.85 6.58 4.77
CA TYR A 205 -0.54 6.33 5.12
C TYR A 205 -1.03 7.29 6.20
N THR A 206 -2.26 7.77 6.06
CA THR A 206 -2.98 8.53 7.08
C THR A 206 -4.43 8.09 7.10
N GLU A 207 -5.00 7.98 8.29
CA GLU A 207 -6.42 7.69 8.49
C GLU A 207 -7.08 8.90 9.15
N VAL A 208 -8.26 9.29 8.67
CA VAL A 208 -9.01 10.39 9.24
C VAL A 208 -10.47 10.01 9.43
N ASP A 209 -10.99 10.25 10.63
CA ASP A 209 -12.39 10.02 10.96
C ASP A 209 -13.26 11.15 10.38
N ILE A 210 -14.41 10.77 9.81
CA ILE A 210 -15.43 11.71 9.36
C ILE A 210 -16.49 11.80 10.45
N SER A 211 -16.49 12.92 11.18
CA SER A 211 -17.41 13.16 12.29
C SER A 211 -18.73 13.78 11.84
N ALA A 212 -18.75 14.52 10.72
CA ALA A 212 -19.92 15.16 10.14
C ALA A 212 -19.77 15.30 8.62
N SER A 213 -20.91 15.44 7.91
CA SER A 213 -20.90 15.77 6.48
C SER A 213 -20.31 17.16 6.26
N ASN A 214 -19.48 17.32 5.24
CA ASN A 214 -18.79 18.57 4.91
C ASN A 214 -18.45 18.61 3.42
N THR A 215 -18.89 19.64 2.72
CA THR A 215 -18.67 19.79 1.27
C THR A 215 -17.26 20.25 0.91
N ALA A 216 -16.44 20.62 1.90
CA ALA A 216 -15.08 21.12 1.74
C ALA A 216 -14.14 20.56 2.82
N PHE A 217 -14.27 19.27 3.15
CA PHE A 217 -13.36 18.62 4.07
C PHE A 217 -11.95 18.57 3.47
N ALA A 218 -10.99 19.20 4.15
CA ALA A 218 -9.62 19.35 3.65
C ALA A 218 -8.64 18.49 4.45
N THR A 219 -7.74 17.82 3.75
CA THR A 219 -6.60 17.11 4.33
C THR A 219 -5.31 17.50 3.61
N ILE A 220 -4.24 17.69 4.39
CA ILE A 220 -2.93 18.05 3.85
C ILE A 220 -2.24 16.77 3.38
N LEU A 221 -1.84 16.75 2.12
CA LEU A 221 -1.14 15.64 1.48
C LEU A 221 0.38 15.86 1.52
N ASP A 222 0.84 17.10 1.37
CA ASP A 222 2.24 17.46 1.54
C ASP A 222 2.42 18.95 1.89
N SER A 223 3.30 19.24 2.84
CA SER A 223 3.65 20.60 3.26
C SER A 223 4.91 21.13 2.56
N ARG A 224 5.05 20.87 1.25
CA ARG A 224 6.17 21.31 0.39
C ARG A 224 7.51 20.72 0.79
N THR A 225 7.52 19.42 1.09
CA THR A 225 8.70 18.72 1.58
C THR A 225 9.74 18.42 0.49
N GLY A 226 9.45 18.76 -0.76
CA GLY A 226 10.37 18.57 -1.90
C GLY A 226 10.32 17.17 -2.50
N LEU A 227 9.18 16.51 -2.39
CA LEU A 227 8.94 15.17 -2.93
C LEU A 227 8.35 15.26 -4.34
N LEU A 228 8.51 14.18 -5.11
CA LEU A 228 7.80 14.00 -6.38
C LEU A 228 6.60 13.09 -6.13
N VAL A 229 5.42 13.69 -5.97
CA VAL A 229 4.19 12.96 -5.68
C VAL A 229 3.63 12.36 -6.98
N THR A 230 3.40 11.04 -6.97
CA THR A 230 3.01 10.28 -8.16
C THR A 230 1.56 9.85 -8.16
N SER A 231 1.00 9.48 -7.01
CA SER A 231 -0.38 9.00 -6.97
C SER A 231 -0.99 9.13 -5.58
N PHE A 232 -2.32 9.08 -5.55
CA PHE A 232 -3.11 9.06 -4.35
C PHE A 232 -4.09 7.90 -4.39
N LEU A 233 -4.19 7.18 -3.28
CA LEU A 233 -5.20 6.15 -3.09
C LEU A 233 -6.00 6.54 -1.86
N VAL A 234 -7.32 6.65 -2.01
CA VAL A 234 -8.27 6.92 -0.93
C VAL A 234 -9.20 5.73 -0.84
N VAL A 235 -9.29 5.15 0.35
CA VAL A 235 -10.27 4.12 0.69
C VAL A 235 -11.27 4.70 1.67
N GLN A 236 -12.52 4.65 1.27
CA GLN A 236 -13.68 5.12 2.00
C GLN A 236 -14.29 3.96 2.79
N LEU A 237 -14.36 4.11 4.10
CA LEU A 237 -14.82 3.06 4.99
C LEU A 237 -16.04 3.52 5.79
N ALA A 238 -17.03 2.63 5.91
CA ALA A 238 -18.14 2.72 6.85
C ALA A 238 -18.08 1.47 7.75
N ASP A 239 -17.85 1.65 9.05
CA ASP A 239 -17.56 0.58 10.01
C ASP A 239 -16.45 -0.38 9.53
N ASN A 240 -15.40 0.18 8.93
CA ASN A 240 -14.27 -0.55 8.32
C ASN A 240 -14.63 -1.44 7.11
N VAL A 241 -15.82 -1.30 6.54
CA VAL A 241 -16.25 -1.91 5.28
C VAL A 241 -16.17 -0.87 4.16
N GLY A 242 -15.76 -1.28 2.96
CA GLY A 242 -15.68 -0.38 1.81
C GLY A 242 -17.04 0.22 1.47
N SER A 243 -17.11 1.54 1.29
CA SER A 243 -18.38 2.25 1.04
C SER A 243 -18.20 3.37 0.02
N ASP A 244 -19.06 3.39 -1.00
CA ASP A 244 -19.04 4.43 -2.03
C ASP A 244 -19.78 5.71 -1.64
N ALA A 245 -20.44 5.72 -0.48
CA ALA A 245 -21.32 6.79 -0.03
C ALA A 245 -20.63 7.83 0.87
N VAL A 246 -19.31 7.76 1.07
CA VAL A 246 -18.59 8.64 2.01
C VAL A 246 -18.05 9.88 1.30
N VAL A 247 -17.47 9.74 0.11
CA VAL A 247 -16.87 10.83 -0.69
C VAL A 247 -17.65 10.97 -1.99
N ASN A 248 -18.20 12.15 -2.22
CA ASN A 248 -18.98 12.49 -3.40
C ASN A 248 -18.11 13.07 -4.52
N SER A 249 -17.14 13.92 -4.17
CA SER A 249 -16.18 14.52 -5.09
C SER A 249 -14.83 14.74 -4.42
N LEU A 250 -13.78 14.84 -5.24
CA LEU A 250 -12.42 15.05 -4.78
C LEU A 250 -11.74 16.11 -5.66
N ARG A 251 -11.12 17.09 -4.99
CA ARG A 251 -10.30 18.15 -5.56
C ARG A 251 -8.89 18.07 -4.99
N MET A 252 -7.88 18.08 -5.86
CA MET A 252 -6.48 18.21 -5.47
C MET A 252 -5.98 19.59 -5.87
N GLU A 253 -5.45 20.34 -4.92
CA GLU A 253 -4.97 21.69 -5.17
C GLU A 253 -3.73 22.06 -4.37
N ALA A 254 -2.98 23.04 -4.89
CA ALA A 254 -1.97 23.77 -4.15
C ALA A 254 -2.14 25.26 -4.43
N ALA A 255 -2.44 26.04 -3.39
CA ALA A 255 -2.84 27.44 -3.51
C ALA A 255 -4.01 27.62 -4.50
N SER A 256 -3.83 28.39 -5.58
CA SER A 256 -4.86 28.62 -6.61
C SER A 256 -4.87 27.57 -7.72
N PHE A 257 -3.87 26.69 -7.78
CA PHE A 257 -3.75 25.71 -8.85
C PHE A 257 -4.47 24.40 -8.49
N VAL A 258 -5.31 23.92 -9.40
CA VAL A 258 -6.07 22.67 -9.25
C VAL A 258 -5.49 21.61 -10.18
N TYR A 259 -4.99 20.51 -9.59
CA TYR A 259 -4.44 19.37 -10.32
C TYR A 259 -5.53 18.42 -10.80
N ALA A 260 -6.56 18.23 -9.98
CA ALA A 260 -7.70 17.38 -10.30
C ALA A 260 -8.95 17.93 -9.59
N LEU A 261 -10.10 17.86 -10.27
CA LEU A 261 -11.41 18.11 -9.69
C LEU A 261 -12.40 17.20 -10.40
N GLN A 262 -12.86 16.17 -9.70
CA GLN A 262 -13.75 15.16 -10.29
C GLN A 262 -14.72 14.63 -9.24
N ASP A 263 -15.92 14.28 -9.69
CA ASP A 263 -16.85 13.50 -8.87
C ASP A 263 -16.30 12.08 -8.68
N ALA A 264 -16.57 11.50 -7.51
CA ALA A 264 -16.07 10.19 -7.14
C ALA A 264 -16.52 9.09 -8.13
N GLN A 265 -17.70 9.24 -8.75
CA GLN A 265 -18.16 8.31 -9.78
C GLN A 265 -17.30 8.36 -11.06
N PHE A 266 -16.86 9.54 -11.48
CA PHE A 266 -15.96 9.67 -12.64
C PHE A 266 -14.58 9.11 -12.34
N ILE A 267 -14.06 9.31 -11.13
CA ILE A 267 -12.79 8.72 -10.69
C ILE A 267 -12.88 7.19 -10.73
N ARG A 268 -13.94 6.58 -10.19
CA ARG A 268 -14.14 5.13 -10.25
C ARG A 268 -14.24 4.61 -11.68
N ALA A 269 -14.99 5.31 -12.54
CA ALA A 269 -15.11 4.93 -13.95
C ALA A 269 -13.77 5.01 -14.68
N ALA A 270 -12.96 6.03 -14.40
CA ALA A 270 -11.61 6.16 -14.91
C ALA A 270 -10.72 5.00 -14.40
N ASN A 271 -10.77 4.67 -13.12
CA ASN A 271 -10.00 3.55 -12.55
C ASN A 271 -10.34 2.21 -13.21
N VAL A 272 -11.62 1.92 -13.43
CA VAL A 272 -12.05 0.71 -14.16
C VAL A 272 -11.44 0.65 -15.55
N ARG A 273 -11.47 1.76 -16.28
CA ARG A 273 -10.94 1.84 -17.64
C ARG A 273 -9.41 1.79 -17.68
N ASP A 274 -8.77 2.64 -16.91
CA ASP A 274 -7.33 2.92 -17.00
C ASP A 274 -6.49 1.83 -16.33
N LEU A 275 -7.04 1.15 -15.31
CA LEU A 275 -6.41 0.02 -14.63
C LEU A 275 -6.97 -1.34 -15.06
N GLU A 276 -7.83 -1.38 -16.09
CA GLU A 276 -8.42 -2.61 -16.65
C GLU A 276 -9.17 -3.46 -15.59
N LEU A 277 -9.80 -2.83 -14.60
CA LEU A 277 -10.46 -3.53 -13.50
C LEU A 277 -11.75 -4.19 -13.99
N VAL A 278 -12.01 -5.40 -13.52
CA VAL A 278 -13.32 -6.05 -13.72
C VAL A 278 -14.37 -5.32 -12.88
N THR A 279 -15.44 -4.85 -13.52
CA THR A 279 -16.57 -4.22 -12.82
C THR A 279 -17.16 -5.16 -11.76
N GLY A 280 -17.17 -4.76 -10.48
CA GLY A 280 -17.72 -5.57 -9.39
C GLY A 280 -17.52 -4.98 -7.99
N ALA A 281 -18.07 -5.66 -6.98
CA ALA A 281 -18.09 -5.23 -5.57
C ALA A 281 -16.70 -5.13 -4.89
N ASN A 282 -15.66 -5.72 -5.48
CA ASN A 282 -14.33 -5.83 -4.87
C ASN A 282 -13.56 -4.50 -4.73
N HIS A 283 -14.03 -3.40 -5.36
CA HIS A 283 -13.42 -2.05 -5.25
C HIS A 283 -14.34 -1.01 -4.61
N THR A 284 -15.35 -1.47 -3.87
CA THR A 284 -16.27 -0.55 -3.21
C THR A 284 -15.50 0.34 -2.23
N GLY A 285 -15.69 1.65 -2.34
CA GLY A 285 -15.04 2.67 -1.53
C GLY A 285 -13.67 3.14 -2.04
N VAL A 286 -13.20 2.69 -3.20
CA VAL A 286 -11.82 2.96 -3.65
C VAL A 286 -11.78 4.11 -4.67
N LEU A 287 -10.93 5.11 -4.41
CA LEU A 287 -10.59 6.20 -5.32
C LEU A 287 -9.07 6.26 -5.50
N TYR A 288 -8.59 5.82 -6.66
CA TYR A 288 -7.21 6.03 -7.10
C TYR A 288 -7.14 7.26 -8.01
N LEU A 289 -6.15 8.12 -7.82
CA LEU A 289 -5.82 9.24 -8.70
C LEU A 289 -4.33 9.21 -9.02
N ASP A 290 -4.01 9.23 -10.31
CA ASP A 290 -2.65 9.47 -10.81
C ASP A 290 -2.64 10.78 -11.60
N PRO A 291 -2.06 11.87 -11.05
CA PRO A 291 -1.95 13.14 -11.77
C PRO A 291 -0.93 13.12 -12.91
N ARG A 292 -0.10 12.07 -13.04
CA ARG A 292 0.94 12.02 -14.07
C ARG A 292 0.30 11.74 -15.43
N LEU A 293 0.69 12.54 -16.42
CA LEU A 293 0.50 12.12 -17.80
C LEU A 293 1.37 10.89 -18.06
N ASP A 294 0.80 9.84 -18.67
CA ASP A 294 1.43 8.57 -19.10
C ASP A 294 2.24 7.77 -18.06
N GLY A 295 2.07 8.06 -16.76
CA GLY A 295 2.83 7.43 -15.69
C GLY A 295 4.30 7.84 -15.63
N SER A 296 4.72 8.87 -16.38
CA SER A 296 6.10 9.36 -16.36
C SER A 296 6.40 10.17 -15.10
N VAL A 297 7.55 9.90 -14.48
CA VAL A 297 8.03 10.58 -13.27
C VAL A 297 8.24 12.08 -13.49
N ILE A 298 8.54 12.53 -14.71
CA ILE A 298 8.71 13.95 -15.01
C ILE A 298 7.41 14.75 -14.86
N ASN A 299 6.26 14.06 -14.95
CA ASN A 299 4.94 14.64 -14.82
C ASN A 299 4.39 14.51 -13.37
N ALA A 300 5.20 14.00 -12.44
CA ALA A 300 4.85 13.96 -11.02
C ALA A 300 4.74 15.38 -10.45
N ILE A 301 3.92 15.54 -9.42
CA ILE A 301 3.77 16.84 -8.75
C ILE A 301 5.03 17.08 -7.91
N ASN A 302 5.85 18.05 -8.34
CA ASN A 302 7.04 18.48 -7.60
C ASN A 302 6.64 19.39 -6.44
N THR A 303 6.69 18.88 -5.20
CA THR A 303 6.20 19.63 -4.04
C THR A 303 7.12 20.78 -3.60
N ALA A 304 8.38 20.81 -4.06
CA ALA A 304 9.31 21.91 -3.77
C ALA A 304 8.85 23.24 -4.40
N GLU A 305 8.27 23.16 -5.59
CA GLU A 305 7.94 24.31 -6.44
C GLU A 305 6.51 24.83 -6.22
N LEU A 306 5.74 24.19 -5.33
CA LEU A 306 4.37 24.60 -5.05
C LEU A 306 4.31 25.97 -4.36
N GLN A 307 3.28 26.74 -4.68
CA GLN A 307 3.00 28.03 -4.03
C GLN A 307 2.22 27.89 -2.71
N GLY A 308 1.96 26.66 -2.26
CA GLY A 308 1.24 26.32 -1.04
C GLY A 308 1.34 24.84 -0.72
N GLU A 309 0.68 24.41 0.35
CA GLU A 309 0.57 22.98 0.67
C GLU A 309 -0.29 22.26 -0.37
N LEU A 310 0.07 21.02 -0.70
CA LEU A 310 -0.76 20.15 -1.52
C LEU A 310 -1.87 19.58 -0.64
N LYS A 311 -3.13 19.77 -1.04
CA LYS A 311 -4.30 19.36 -0.27
C LYS A 311 -5.26 18.51 -1.12
N ALA A 312 -5.91 17.55 -0.48
CA ALA A 312 -7.15 16.97 -0.98
C ALA A 312 -8.32 17.64 -0.28
N ILE A 313 -9.25 18.20 -1.05
CA ILE A 313 -10.51 18.75 -0.60
C ILE A 313 -11.61 17.86 -1.13
N MET A 314 -12.44 17.35 -0.23
CA MET A 314 -13.44 16.34 -0.51
C MET A 314 -14.80 16.82 -0.05
N ASP A 315 -15.82 16.55 -0.87
CA ASP A 315 -17.20 16.58 -0.40
C ASP A 315 -17.51 15.24 0.28
N VAL A 316 -17.65 15.26 1.60
CA VAL A 316 -17.84 14.06 2.42
C VAL A 316 -19.23 14.03 3.02
N THR A 317 -19.83 12.84 3.04
CA THR A 317 -21.11 12.55 3.67
C THR A 317 -20.91 11.60 4.86
N LYS A 318 -21.33 12.04 6.04
CA LYS A 318 -21.39 11.17 7.21
C LYS A 318 -22.63 10.28 7.12
N THR A 319 -22.40 8.98 6.97
CA THR A 319 -23.47 7.98 7.07
C THR A 319 -23.76 7.63 8.54
N GLY A 320 -24.79 6.82 8.82
CA GLY A 320 -25.11 6.36 10.17
C GLY A 320 -23.99 5.54 10.84
N ALA A 321 -23.10 4.92 10.06
CA ALA A 321 -21.96 4.12 10.47
C ALA A 321 -20.71 4.98 10.80
N ASN A 322 -19.72 4.45 11.50
CA ASN A 322 -18.44 5.14 11.70
C ASN A 322 -17.71 5.30 10.35
N CYS A 323 -17.60 6.52 9.86
CA CYS A 323 -17.02 6.81 8.55
C CYS A 323 -15.56 7.21 8.69
N LYS A 324 -14.71 6.64 7.84
CA LYS A 324 -13.27 6.94 7.82
C LYS A 324 -12.75 7.07 6.40
N LEU A 325 -11.74 7.92 6.24
CA LEU A 325 -10.93 8.01 5.03
C LEU A 325 -9.53 7.50 5.34
N ALA A 326 -9.16 6.42 4.68
CA ALA A 326 -7.79 5.93 4.66
C ALA A 326 -7.12 6.45 3.40
N ILE A 327 -6.10 7.27 3.56
CA ILE A 327 -5.45 8.00 2.47
C ILE A 327 -4.00 7.55 2.42
N GLN A 328 -3.55 7.19 1.22
CA GLN A 328 -2.16 6.91 0.94
C GLN A 328 -1.65 7.80 -0.15
N ARG A 329 -0.50 8.40 0.12
CA ARG A 329 0.28 9.14 -0.85
C ARG A 329 1.44 8.29 -1.32
N GLU A 330 1.59 8.17 -2.63
CA GLU A 330 2.82 7.68 -3.23
C GLU A 330 3.68 8.85 -3.66
N ALA A 331 4.96 8.80 -3.30
CA ALA A 331 5.95 9.78 -3.71
C ALA A 331 7.27 9.11 -4.05
N ILE A 332 8.12 9.83 -4.76
CA ILE A 332 9.47 9.43 -5.11
C ILE A 332 10.44 10.46 -4.52
N ARG A 333 11.55 9.98 -3.95
CA ARG A 333 12.61 10.82 -3.40
C ARG A 333 13.95 10.11 -3.32
N PRO A 334 15.05 10.84 -3.08
CA PRO A 334 16.30 10.23 -2.63
C PRO A 334 16.12 9.49 -1.28
N LEU A 335 16.92 8.45 -1.09
CA LEU A 335 17.07 7.76 0.18
C LEU A 335 17.72 8.69 1.23
N ILE A 336 17.22 8.69 2.46
CA ILE A 336 17.77 9.49 3.55
C ILE A 336 18.71 8.56 4.36
N LEU A 337 20.02 8.77 4.24
CA LEU A 337 21.06 7.94 4.89
C LEU A 337 21.40 8.47 6.27
#